data_AF-A0A3B9W670-F1
#
_entry.id   AF-A0A3B9W670-F1
#
_cell.length_a   1.000
_cell.length_b   1.000
_cell.length_c   1.000
_cell.angle_alpha   90.00
_cell.angle_beta   90.00
_cell.angle_gamma   90.00
#
_symmetry.space_group_name_H-M   'P 1'
#
loop_
_entity.id
_entity.type
_entity.pdbx_description
1 polymer ?
#
loop_
_entity_poly.entity_id
_entity_poly.type
_entity_poly.pdbx_seq_one_letter_code
_entity_poly.pdbx_strand_id
1 'polypeptide(L)'
;AGAAGFGLQVVLATFAVTYTVSKGADRQGVLYAFAAASLVSIVFVLLGGKLSDKVGRRPVMIGGLVLFVIYLVPMFALLSSNNIVLIFVAFAIGLMIHSTLFGPLAAFVSEQFGTTSRYTGASLGYQLATLLGAGFTPGIVAQIFKDSGQQTSSVV
;
A
#
# COMPACT_ATOMS: atom_id res chain seq x y z
N ALA A 1 7.36 -9.78 2.77
CA ALA A 1 6.91 -9.18 1.50
C ALA A 1 5.49 -8.61 1.59
N GLY A 2 4.51 -9.35 2.12
CA GLY A 2 3.12 -8.86 2.29
C GLY A 2 2.96 -7.59 3.13
N ALA A 3 3.57 -7.53 4.31
CA ALA A 3 3.51 -6.33 5.16
C ALA A 3 4.13 -5.08 4.51
N ALA A 4 5.15 -5.26 3.65
CA ALA A 4 5.80 -4.15 2.97
C ALA A 4 4.83 -3.48 1.98
N GLY A 5 4.08 -4.23 1.17
CA GLY A 5 3.08 -3.66 0.26
C GLY A 5 2.08 -2.73 0.96
N PHE A 6 1.54 -3.18 2.09
CA PHE A 6 0.61 -2.35 2.88
C PHE A 6 1.28 -1.11 3.50
N GLY A 7 2.51 -1.24 4.02
CA GLY A 7 3.26 -0.09 4.52
C GLY A 7 3.49 0.98 3.46
N LEU A 8 3.79 0.56 2.22
CA LEU A 8 3.98 1.45 1.08
C LEU A 8 2.70 2.19 0.70
N GLN A 9 1.57 1.46 0.70
CA GLN A 9 0.27 2.06 0.44
C GLN A 9 -0.06 3.15 1.48
N VAL A 10 0.21 2.91 2.76
CA VAL A 10 -0.04 3.89 3.83
C VAL A 10 0.86 5.12 3.67
N VAL A 11 2.14 4.94 3.33
CA VAL A 11 3.07 6.05 3.09
C VAL A 11 2.60 6.92 1.94
N LEU A 12 2.19 6.33 0.82
CA LEU A 12 1.76 7.09 -0.37
C LEU A 12 0.38 7.74 -0.19
N ALA A 13 -0.60 7.01 0.36
CA ALA A 13 -1.98 7.48 0.45
C ALA A 13 -2.21 8.49 1.57
N THR A 14 -1.47 8.38 2.68
CA THR A 14 -1.73 9.18 3.89
C THR A 14 -0.58 10.14 4.18
N PHE A 15 0.64 9.61 4.38
CA PHE A 15 1.77 10.42 4.80
C PHE A 15 2.20 11.43 3.73
N ALA A 16 2.38 10.98 2.49
CA ALA A 16 2.80 11.83 1.38
C ALA A 16 1.79 12.95 1.08
N VAL A 17 0.48 12.67 1.14
CA VAL A 17 -0.56 13.69 1.00
C VAL A 17 -0.46 14.73 2.12
N THR A 18 -0.37 14.28 3.37
CA THR A 18 -0.29 15.16 4.54
C THR A 18 0.98 16.02 4.53
N TYR A 19 2.12 15.43 4.15
CA TYR A 19 3.40 16.11 4.00
C TYR A 19 3.37 17.19 2.90
N THR A 20 2.73 16.90 1.77
CA THR A 20 2.65 17.85 0.65
C THR A 20 1.76 19.04 0.99
N VAL A 21 0.65 18.79 1.68
CA VAL A 21 -0.24 19.85 2.18
C VAL A 21 0.44 20.70 3.24
N SER A 22 1.22 20.10 4.16
CA SER A 22 1.96 20.87 5.18
C SER A 22 3.09 21.74 4.59
N LYS A 23 3.55 21.44 3.37
CA LYS A 23 4.48 22.27 2.59
C LYS A 23 3.80 23.40 1.81
N GLY A 24 2.48 23.57 1.95
CA GLY A 24 1.73 24.69 1.38
C GLY A 24 1.10 24.41 0.03
N ALA A 25 1.01 23.14 -0.40
CA ALA A 25 0.24 22.77 -1.58
C ALA A 25 -1.27 22.69 -1.26
N ASP A 26 -2.12 23.04 -2.23
CA ASP A 26 -3.56 22.91 -2.09
C ASP A 26 -3.97 21.44 -1.90
N ARG A 27 -4.72 21.17 -0.82
CA ARG A 27 -5.18 19.82 -0.48
C ARG A 27 -6.05 19.23 -1.58
N GLN A 28 -6.92 20.04 -2.19
CA GLN A 28 -7.83 19.54 -3.21
C GLN A 28 -7.05 19.12 -4.47
N GLY A 29 -6.11 19.95 -4.92
CA GLY A 29 -5.20 19.60 -6.02
C GLY A 29 -4.38 18.34 -5.75
N VAL A 30 -3.82 18.18 -4.55
CA VAL A 30 -3.03 17.00 -4.18
C VAL A 30 -3.88 15.72 -4.22
N LEU A 31 -5.12 15.80 -3.73
CA LEU A 31 -6.07 14.68 -3.78
C LEU A 31 -6.46 14.32 -5.22
N TYR A 32 -6.69 15.30 -6.10
CA TYR A 32 -6.95 15.03 -7.51
C TYR A 32 -5.74 14.42 -8.22
N ALA A 33 -4.52 14.90 -7.92
CA ALA A 33 -3.30 14.32 -8.44
C ALA A 33 -3.16 12.85 -8.01
N PHE A 34 -3.41 12.54 -6.74
CA PHE A 34 -3.39 11.16 -6.23
C PHE A 34 -4.47 10.29 -6.88
N ALA A 35 -5.69 10.82 -7.05
CA ALA A 35 -6.79 10.11 -7.70
C ALA A 35 -6.48 9.79 -9.18
N ALA A 36 -5.95 10.77 -9.92
CA ALA A 36 -5.51 10.57 -11.29
C ALA A 36 -4.37 9.54 -11.38
N ALA A 37 -3.39 9.61 -10.47
CA ALA A 37 -2.30 8.64 -10.41
C ALA A 37 -2.80 7.22 -10.08
N SER A 38 -3.89 7.11 -9.30
CA SER A 38 -4.54 5.84 -9.00
C SER A 38 -5.22 5.21 -10.21
N LEU A 39 -5.70 6.00 -11.18
CA LEU A 39 -6.21 5.45 -12.45
C LEU A 39 -5.08 4.86 -13.29
N VAL A 40 -3.94 5.55 -13.33
CA VAL A 40 -2.74 5.08 -14.05
C VAL A 40 -2.22 3.78 -13.44
N SER A 41 -2.26 3.66 -12.10
CA SER A 41 -1.77 2.48 -11.40
C SER A 41 -2.51 1.19 -11.78
N ILE A 42 -3.80 1.26 -12.15
CA ILE A 42 -4.59 0.09 -12.59
C ILE A 42 -3.89 -0.63 -13.75
N VAL A 43 -3.41 0.12 -14.75
CA VAL A 43 -2.70 -0.45 -15.90
C VAL A 43 -1.37 -1.07 -15.45
N PHE A 44 -0.66 -0.42 -14.54
CA PHE A 44 0.61 -0.91 -14.01
C PHE A 44 0.47 -2.14 -13.12
N VAL A 45 -0.65 -2.33 -12.42
CA VAL A 45 -0.95 -3.57 -11.69
C VAL A 45 -1.03 -4.74 -12.65
N LEU A 46 -1.74 -4.58 -13.78
CA LEU A 46 -1.85 -5.63 -14.80
C LEU A 46 -0.49 -5.94 -15.45
N LEU A 47 0.29 -4.90 -15.76
CA LEU A 47 1.64 -5.06 -16.33
C LEU A 47 2.61 -5.70 -15.33
N GLY A 48 2.54 -5.30 -14.05
CA GLY A 48 3.35 -5.87 -12.97
C GLY A 48 3.05 -7.34 -12.74
N GLY A 49 1.77 -7.73 -12.81
CA GLY A 49 1.35 -9.14 -12.80
C GLY A 49 1.94 -9.93 -13.97
N LYS A 50 1.79 -9.43 -15.21
CA LYS A 50 2.36 -10.07 -16.40
C LYS A 50 3.88 -10.21 -16.36
N LEU A 51 4.58 -9.17 -15.88
CA LEU A 51 6.04 -9.19 -15.75
C LEU A 51 6.49 -10.24 -14.72
N SER A 52 5.76 -10.33 -13.61
CA SER A 52 5.99 -11.34 -12.58
C SER A 52 5.76 -12.76 -13.05
N ASP A 53 4.75 -13.00 -13.89
CA ASP A 53 4.50 -14.33 -14.44
C ASP A 53 5.61 -14.77 -15.41
N LYS A 54 6.35 -13.84 -16.03
CA LYS A 54 7.47 -14.14 -16.95
C LYS A 54 8.83 -14.25 -16.25
N VAL A 55 9.12 -13.38 -15.29
CA VAL A 55 10.44 -13.28 -14.63
C VAL A 55 10.50 -14.10 -13.32
N GLY A 56 9.34 -14.46 -12.77
CA GLY A 56 9.20 -15.11 -11.48
C GLY A 56 8.83 -14.12 -10.37
N ARG A 57 7.95 -14.56 -9.46
CA ARG A 57 7.31 -13.70 -8.46
C ARG A 57 8.28 -13.13 -7.43
N ARG A 58 9.16 -13.98 -6.88
CA ARG A 58 10.10 -13.61 -5.82
C ARG A 58 11.10 -12.51 -6.25
N PRO A 59 11.80 -12.59 -7.41
CA PRO A 59 12.72 -11.54 -7.84
C PRO A 59 12.01 -10.23 -8.17
N VAL A 60 10.80 -10.25 -8.76
CA VAL A 60 10.02 -9.03 -9.04
C VAL A 60 9.63 -8.32 -7.75
N MET A 61 9.19 -9.07 -6.74
CA MET A 61 8.85 -8.49 -5.44
C MET A 61 10.06 -7.89 -4.72
N ILE A 62 11.22 -8.58 -4.71
CA ILE A 62 12.44 -8.04 -4.08
C ILE A 62 12.93 -6.81 -4.85
N GLY A 63 12.92 -6.87 -6.18
CA GLY A 63 13.29 -5.76 -7.05
C GLY A 63 12.43 -4.52 -6.81
N GLY A 64 11.10 -4.67 -6.75
CA GLY A 64 10.19 -3.57 -6.43
C GLY A 64 10.44 -2.96 -5.05
N LEU A 65 10.83 -3.77 -4.07
CA LEU A 65 11.14 -3.31 -2.71
C LEU A 65 12.42 -2.47 -2.68
N VAL A 66 13.48 -2.92 -3.35
CA VAL A 66 14.73 -2.17 -3.48
C VAL A 66 14.50 -0.87 -4.25
N LEU A 67 13.75 -0.94 -5.35
CA LEU A 67 13.45 0.22 -6.18
C LEU A 67 12.64 1.27 -5.41
N PHE A 68 11.76 0.84 -4.51
CA PHE A 68 11.06 1.74 -3.61
C PHE A 68 11.98 2.45 -2.62
N VAL A 69 12.88 1.72 -1.96
CA VAL A 69 13.82 2.31 -0.99
C VAL A 69 14.67 3.40 -1.66
N ILE A 70 15.11 3.14 -2.90
CA ILE A 70 15.84 4.12 -3.69
C ILE A 70 14.94 5.31 -4.06
N TYR A 71 13.67 5.05 -4.39
CA TYR A 71 12.72 6.07 -4.83
C TYR A 71 12.19 6.98 -3.71
N LEU A 72 12.29 6.59 -2.44
CA LEU A 72 11.87 7.43 -1.30
C LEU A 72 12.51 8.82 -1.33
N VAL A 73 13.82 8.89 -1.61
CA VAL A 73 14.57 10.14 -1.66
C VAL A 73 14.06 11.10 -2.74
N PRO A 74 13.99 10.71 -4.03
CA PRO A 74 13.45 11.59 -5.08
C PRO A 74 11.96 11.88 -4.90
N MET A 75 11.18 10.97 -4.30
CA MET A 75 9.77 11.23 -4.00
C MET A 75 9.58 12.46 -3.11
N PHE A 76 10.36 12.58 -2.02
CA PHE A 76 10.24 13.74 -1.13
C PHE A 76 10.70 15.04 -1.79
N ALA A 77 11.67 14.98 -2.70
CA ALA A 77 12.10 16.14 -3.49
C ALA A 77 10.96 16.63 -4.40
N LEU A 78 10.30 15.71 -5.12
CA LEU A 78 9.17 16.03 -6.00
C LEU A 78 7.97 16.59 -5.22
N LEU A 79 7.63 15.99 -4.06
CA LEU A 79 6.53 16.46 -3.21
C LEU A 79 6.79 17.86 -2.62
N SER A 80 8.05 18.24 -2.41
CA SER A 80 8.42 19.56 -1.89
C SER A 80 8.32 20.70 -2.91
N SER A 81 8.12 20.39 -4.20
CA SER A 81 8.20 21.36 -5.30
C SER A 81 6.98 22.28 -5.45
N ASN A 82 5.92 22.07 -4.65
CA ASN A 82 4.64 22.81 -4.68
C ASN A 82 4.00 22.93 -6.09
N ASN A 83 4.38 22.04 -7.01
CA ASN A 83 3.88 21.98 -8.38
C ASN A 83 3.03 20.72 -8.53
N ILE A 84 1.77 20.90 -8.90
CA ILE A 84 0.77 19.83 -8.99
C ILE A 84 1.19 18.71 -9.95
N VAL A 85 1.89 19.05 -11.04
CA VAL A 85 2.34 18.10 -12.04
C VAL A 85 3.47 17.22 -11.49
N LEU A 86 4.42 17.82 -10.75
CA LEU A 86 5.50 17.07 -10.11
C LEU A 86 4.96 16.17 -8.99
N ILE A 87 3.96 16.63 -8.26
CA ILE A 87 3.25 15.84 -7.23
C ILE A 87 2.52 14.65 -7.88
N PHE A 88 1.82 14.87 -9.00
CA PHE A 88 1.19 13.79 -9.77
C PHE A 88 2.22 12.75 -10.23
N VAL A 89 3.34 13.17 -10.81
CA VAL A 89 4.42 12.27 -11.24
C VAL A 89 4.98 11.50 -10.05
N ALA A 90 5.14 12.16 -8.89
CA ALA A 90 5.62 11.53 -7.67
C ALA A 90 4.73 10.36 -7.25
N PHE A 91 3.40 10.57 -7.24
CA PHE A 91 2.41 9.55 -6.93
C PHE A 91 2.31 8.47 -8.00
N ALA A 92 2.35 8.83 -9.28
CA ALA A 92 2.25 7.87 -10.38
C ALA A 92 3.41 6.85 -10.34
N ILE A 93 4.65 7.32 -10.16
CA ILE A 93 5.81 6.44 -10.05
C ILE A 93 5.74 5.62 -8.75
N GLY A 94 5.37 6.24 -7.62
CA GLY A 94 5.22 5.52 -6.34
C GLY A 94 4.20 4.37 -6.43
N LEU A 95 3.04 4.63 -7.04
CA LEU A 95 1.99 3.64 -7.24
C LEU A 95 2.38 2.58 -8.28
N MET A 96 3.15 2.93 -9.31
CA MET A 96 3.71 1.96 -10.26
C MET A 96 4.66 0.98 -9.55
N ILE A 97 5.54 1.47 -8.68
CA ILE A 97 6.43 0.62 -7.89
C ILE A 97 5.61 -0.26 -6.94
N HIS A 98 4.63 0.31 -6.25
CA HIS A 98 3.71 -0.45 -5.39
C HIS A 98 2.97 -1.56 -6.16
N SER A 99 2.57 -1.29 -7.40
CA SER A 99 1.88 -2.26 -8.27
C SER A 99 2.72 -3.51 -8.54
N THR A 100 4.05 -3.37 -8.69
CA THR A 100 4.96 -4.52 -8.87
C THR A 100 5.14 -5.38 -7.61
N LEU A 101 4.84 -4.82 -6.43
CA LEU A 101 4.88 -5.55 -5.16
C LEU A 101 3.53 -6.21 -4.85
N PHE A 102 2.43 -5.52 -5.16
CA PHE A 102 1.09 -5.95 -4.81
C PHE A 102 0.47 -6.91 -5.84
N GLY A 103 0.71 -6.68 -7.13
CA GLY A 103 0.19 -7.54 -8.22
C GLY A 103 0.60 -9.02 -8.09
N PRO A 104 1.88 -9.32 -7.85
CA PRO A 104 2.35 -10.70 -7.65
C PRO A 104 1.95 -11.32 -6.31
N LEU A 105 1.53 -10.50 -5.33
CA LEU A 105 1.36 -10.92 -3.94
C LEU A 105 0.33 -12.03 -3.78
N ALA A 106 -0.88 -11.82 -4.32
CA ALA A 106 -1.98 -12.78 -4.20
C ALA A 106 -1.60 -14.13 -4.83
N ALA A 107 -0.91 -14.04 -5.95
CA ALA A 107 -0.49 -15.18 -6.73
C ALA A 107 0.65 -15.95 -6.00
N PHE A 108 1.64 -15.25 -5.46
CA PHE A 108 2.72 -15.82 -4.64
C PHE A 108 2.19 -16.52 -3.38
N VAL A 109 1.21 -15.92 -2.69
CA VAL A 109 0.56 -16.55 -1.52
C VAL A 109 -0.14 -17.84 -1.93
N SER A 110 -0.85 -17.85 -3.07
CA SER A 110 -1.52 -19.06 -3.56
C SER A 110 -0.53 -20.18 -3.92
N GLU A 111 0.69 -19.86 -4.38
CA GLU A 111 1.74 -20.83 -4.70
C GLU A 111 2.34 -21.56 -3.48
N GLN A 112 2.20 -21.00 -2.28
CA GLN A 112 2.66 -21.67 -1.07
C GLN A 112 1.73 -22.77 -0.55
N PHE A 113 0.56 -22.95 -1.17
CA PHE A 113 -0.38 -24.01 -0.85
C PHE A 113 -0.40 -25.07 -1.95
N GLY A 114 -0.48 -26.35 -1.57
CA GLY A 114 -0.54 -27.47 -2.51
C GLY A 114 -1.72 -27.38 -3.48
N THR A 115 -1.57 -27.95 -4.68
CA THR A 115 -2.53 -27.86 -5.78
C THR A 115 -3.96 -28.31 -5.42
N THR A 116 -4.12 -29.23 -4.47
CA THR A 116 -5.41 -29.77 -3.99
C THR A 116 -6.07 -28.95 -2.88
N SER A 117 -5.34 -28.08 -2.18
CA SER A 117 -5.84 -27.32 -1.01
C SER A 117 -5.73 -25.80 -1.18
N ARG A 118 -5.41 -25.32 -2.39
CA ARG A 118 -5.14 -23.90 -2.69
C ARG A 118 -6.30 -22.96 -2.34
N TYR A 119 -7.53 -23.32 -2.71
CA TYR A 119 -8.70 -22.45 -2.52
C TYR A 119 -9.17 -22.44 -1.07
N THR A 120 -9.29 -23.63 -0.45
CA THR A 120 -9.69 -23.80 0.95
C THR A 120 -8.62 -23.31 1.91
N GLY A 121 -7.33 -23.58 1.65
CA GLY A 121 -6.21 -23.11 2.46
C GLY A 121 -6.01 -21.59 2.41
N ALA A 122 -6.12 -20.97 1.23
CA ALA A 122 -6.06 -19.52 1.10
C ALA A 122 -7.27 -18.84 1.76
N SER A 123 -8.48 -19.38 1.59
CA SER A 123 -9.70 -18.85 2.22
C SER A 123 -9.68 -19.01 3.75
N LEU A 124 -9.29 -20.19 4.26
CA LEU A 124 -9.12 -20.41 5.71
C LEU A 124 -8.02 -19.52 6.30
N GLY A 125 -6.88 -19.38 5.62
CA GLY A 125 -5.80 -18.50 6.04
C GLY A 125 -6.25 -17.03 6.09
N TYR A 126 -6.98 -16.57 5.09
CA TYR A 126 -7.55 -15.21 5.07
C TYR A 126 -8.59 -15.01 6.16
N GLN A 127 -9.50 -15.96 6.36
CA GLN A 127 -10.52 -15.89 7.40
C GLN A 127 -9.93 -15.95 8.81
N LEU A 128 -8.92 -16.79 9.04
CA LEU A 128 -8.20 -16.84 10.33
C LEU A 128 -7.40 -15.58 10.58
N ALA A 129 -6.68 -15.05 9.58
CA ALA A 129 -5.96 -13.78 9.71
C ALA A 129 -6.92 -12.61 9.96
N THR A 130 -8.09 -12.60 9.32
CA THR A 130 -9.12 -11.57 9.52
C THR A 130 -9.78 -11.71 10.89
N LEU A 131 -10.12 -12.93 11.32
CA LEU A 131 -10.71 -13.19 12.62
C LEU A 131 -9.77 -12.79 13.75
N LEU A 132 -8.51 -13.24 13.69
CA LEU A 132 -7.51 -12.97 14.73
C LEU A 132 -7.00 -11.52 14.69
N GLY A 133 -6.73 -11.00 13.49
CA GLY A 133 -6.26 -9.63 13.30
C GLY A 133 -7.39 -8.62 13.47
N ALA A 134 -8.32 -8.57 12.52
CA ALA A 134 -9.37 -7.55 12.51
C ALA A 134 -10.42 -7.76 13.61
N GLY A 135 -10.72 -9.01 14.01
CA GLY A 135 -11.75 -9.30 15.01
C GLY A 135 -11.37 -8.89 16.44
N PHE A 136 -10.13 -9.15 16.87
CA PHE A 136 -9.69 -8.83 18.23
C PHE A 136 -9.11 -7.42 18.38
N THR A 137 -8.73 -6.78 17.28
CA THR A 137 -8.14 -5.42 17.31
C THR A 137 -9.05 -4.39 18.00
N PRO A 138 -10.36 -4.27 17.68
CA PRO A 138 -11.24 -3.31 18.37
C PRO A 138 -11.31 -3.54 19.88
N GLY A 139 -11.32 -4.79 20.33
CA GLY A 139 -11.36 -5.15 21.75
C GLY A 139 -10.07 -4.78 22.49
N ILE A 140 -8.91 -5.09 21.90
CA ILE A 140 -7.60 -4.74 22.47
C ILE A 140 -7.43 -3.21 22.49
N VAL A 141 -7.78 -2.52 21.41
CA VAL A 141 -7.72 -1.05 21.32
C VAL A 141 -8.66 -0.41 22.35
N ALA A 142 -9.88 -0.91 22.51
CA ALA A 142 -10.82 -0.40 23.49
C ALA A 142 -10.32 -0.55 24.94
N GLN A 143 -9.60 -1.63 25.26
CA GLN A 143 -8.99 -1.82 26.58
C GLN A 143 -7.84 -0.85 26.83
N ILE A 144 -6.90 -0.75 25.88
CA ILE A 144 -5.79 0.21 25.97
C ILE A 144 -6.31 1.64 26.12
N PHE A 145 -7.39 2.00 25.41
CA PHE A 145 -7.99 3.33 25.46
C PHE A 145 -8.67 3.62 26.81
N LYS A 146 -9.35 2.62 27.40
CA LYS A 146 -9.91 2.71 28.76
C LYS A 146 -8.82 2.88 29.82
N ASP A 147 -7.74 2.11 29.72
CA ASP A 147 -6.62 2.16 30.67
C ASP A 147 -5.84 3.48 30.56
N SER A 148 -5.88 4.13 29.41
CA SER A 148 -5.26 5.45 29.16
C SER A 148 -6.10 6.64 29.64
N GLY A 149 -7.31 6.40 30.20
CA GLY A 149 -8.16 7.44 30.80
C GLY A 149 -8.90 8.37 29.81
N GLN A 150 -8.92 8.05 28.52
CA GLN A 150 -9.59 8.87 27.48
C GLN A 150 -11.03 8.33 27.23
N GLN A 151 -12.05 9.21 27.21
CA GLN A 151 -13.45 8.81 26.95
C GLN A 151 -13.71 8.53 25.46
N THR A 152 -14.39 7.42 25.17
CA THR A 152 -14.68 6.86 23.84
C THR A 152 -15.73 7.62 23.01
N SER A 153 -16.08 8.86 23.39
CA SER A 153 -17.15 9.63 22.73
C SER A 153 -16.71 10.39 21.47
N SER A 154 -15.41 10.39 21.12
CA SER A 154 -14.87 11.29 20.08
C SER A 154 -14.55 10.63 18.73
N VAL A 155 -14.90 9.34 18.54
CA VAL A 155 -14.50 8.58 17.33
C VAL A 155 -15.68 7.88 16.64
N VAL A 156 -16.91 8.33 16.86
CA VAL A 156 -18.08 7.95 16.03
C VAL A 156 -18.61 9.18 15.34
#